data_AF-A0A7X6T5A2-F1
#
_entry.id   AF-A0A7X6T5A2-F1
#
_cell.length_a   1.000
_cell.length_b   1.000
_cell.length_c   1.000
_cell.angle_alpha   90.00
_cell.angle_beta   90.00
_cell.angle_gamma   90.00
#
_symmetry.space_group_name_H-M   'P 1'
#
loop_
_entity.id
_entity.type
_entity.pdbx_description
1 polymer ?
#
loop_
_entity_poly.entity_id
_entity_poly.type
_entity_poly.pdbx_seq_one_letter_code
_entity_poly.pdbx_strand_id
1 'polypeptide(L)'
;MSNLTKAVLLYQELLKRKGGQPSKQLNALYHKIKTECQIIIYEYPVKVKLLQEEEAGELLLILTPRIKVLVTEFEYRGIAFENFLIRTIYLQTIYYKHKSRRQERKHLYFVCPGDEMDNYMLAEPTFQYMRSHPFTEDPSSFNWTMDTAAAKHIKKLLSHYKAFNNRFKQFVVLNGTHLTAEQIAFLAEYMEIDELELAKLITKAFNLSLEKHNRSLHVQEVRNTHYIESQFLKRELELFESFDTHHSTLEKIKKRCLRAHTLFLERCKEVRNRPNPITHEALAQIFKKPKGTIDSGMSALKKALKEIVDDSD
;
A
#
# COMPACT_ATOMS: atom_id res chain seq x y z
N MET A 1 17.60 30.20 -35.08
CA MET A 1 17.71 30.28 -33.60
C MET A 1 16.65 31.23 -33.11
N SER A 2 15.73 30.75 -32.28
CA SER A 2 14.55 31.46 -31.80
C SER A 2 14.88 32.53 -30.75
N ASN A 3 13.97 33.48 -30.57
CA ASN A 3 14.19 34.67 -29.74
C ASN A 3 14.32 34.33 -28.25
N LEU A 4 13.57 33.35 -27.74
CA LEU A 4 13.67 32.94 -26.33
C LEU A 4 14.96 32.14 -26.07
N THR A 5 15.40 31.29 -27.01
CA THR A 5 16.74 30.66 -26.93
C THR A 5 17.85 31.71 -26.80
N LYS A 6 17.84 32.76 -27.63
CA LYS A 6 18.84 33.84 -27.55
C LYS A 6 18.78 34.57 -26.21
N ALA A 7 17.58 34.85 -25.70
CA ALA A 7 17.39 35.52 -24.42
C ALA A 7 17.92 34.68 -23.24
N VAL A 8 17.70 33.37 -23.26
CA VAL A 8 18.22 32.43 -22.24
C VAL A 8 19.74 32.39 -22.24
N LEU A 9 20.37 32.28 -23.41
CA LEU A 9 21.84 32.27 -23.52
C LEU A 9 22.44 33.60 -23.05
N LEU A 10 21.85 34.73 -23.44
CA LEU A 10 22.24 36.06 -22.96
C LEU A 10 22.13 36.16 -21.43
N TYR A 11 21.05 35.66 -20.85
CA TYR A 11 20.83 35.63 -19.41
C TYR A 11 21.92 34.82 -18.69
N GLN A 12 22.24 33.62 -19.18
CA GLN A 12 23.28 32.76 -18.63
C GLN A 12 24.68 33.39 -18.72
N GLU A 13 25.01 34.06 -19.83
CA GLU A 13 26.28 34.77 -20.00
C GLU A 13 26.41 35.93 -19.00
N LEU A 14 25.36 36.74 -18.86
CA LEU A 14 25.35 37.86 -17.90
C LEU A 14 25.43 37.39 -16.45
N LEU A 15 24.86 36.22 -16.14
CA LEU A 15 24.91 35.60 -14.82
C LEU A 15 26.33 35.12 -14.47
N LYS A 16 27.05 34.53 -15.45
CA LYS A 16 28.46 34.11 -15.30
C LYS A 16 29.41 35.29 -15.13
N ARG A 17 29.19 36.40 -15.84
CA ARG A 17 30.06 37.60 -15.79
C ARG A 17 29.98 38.39 -14.49
N LYS A 18 28.88 38.33 -13.73
CA LYS A 18 28.62 39.22 -12.57
C LYS A 18 28.81 38.59 -11.19
N GLY A 19 29.37 37.38 -11.08
CA GLY A 19 29.73 36.79 -9.77
C GLY A 19 28.58 36.75 -8.75
N GLY A 20 27.32 36.73 -9.19
CA GLY A 20 26.15 36.61 -8.31
C GLY A 20 25.45 37.90 -7.85
N GLN A 21 25.90 39.12 -8.22
CA GLN A 21 25.14 40.33 -7.86
C GLN A 21 24.02 40.67 -8.86
N PRO A 22 22.73 40.67 -8.44
CA PRO A 22 21.60 40.90 -9.34
C PRO A 22 21.49 42.37 -9.74
N SER A 23 21.74 42.65 -11.02
CA SER A 23 21.45 43.96 -11.63
C SER A 23 19.97 44.05 -12.02
N LYS A 24 19.35 45.24 -11.90
CA LYS A 24 17.96 45.50 -12.33
C LYS A 24 17.67 44.99 -13.76
N GLN A 25 18.65 45.12 -14.66
CA GLN A 25 18.55 44.64 -16.04
C GLN A 25 18.49 43.12 -16.15
N LEU A 26 19.22 42.39 -15.30
CA LEU A 26 19.23 40.92 -15.28
C LEU A 26 17.89 40.38 -14.78
N ASN A 27 17.32 41.03 -13.76
CA ASN A 27 15.99 40.67 -13.26
C ASN A 27 14.90 40.94 -14.29
N ALA A 28 14.96 42.09 -14.99
CA ALA A 28 14.02 42.39 -16.06
C ALA A 28 14.07 41.36 -17.21
N LEU A 29 15.28 40.95 -17.61
CA LEU A 29 15.48 39.91 -18.62
C LEU A 29 14.93 38.55 -18.16
N TYR A 30 15.21 38.16 -16.92
CA TYR A 30 14.66 36.92 -16.36
C TYR A 30 13.13 36.95 -16.28
N HIS A 31 12.54 38.07 -15.86
CA HIS A 31 11.08 38.22 -15.84
C HIS A 31 10.47 38.02 -17.22
N LYS A 32 11.08 38.59 -18.26
CA LYS A 32 10.62 38.39 -19.64
C LYS A 32 10.68 36.91 -20.06
N ILE A 33 11.83 36.26 -19.83
CA ILE A 33 12.02 34.82 -20.10
C ILE A 33 10.97 33.99 -19.34
N LYS A 34 10.77 34.29 -18.05
CA LYS A 34 9.80 33.60 -17.20
C LYS A 34 8.39 33.72 -17.75
N THR A 35 7.95 34.92 -18.13
CA THR A 35 6.62 35.14 -18.71
C THR A 35 6.43 34.34 -20.00
N GLU A 36 7.41 34.38 -20.90
CA GLU A 36 7.35 33.59 -22.15
C GLU A 36 7.31 32.08 -21.87
N CYS A 37 8.09 31.58 -20.90
CA CYS A 37 8.01 30.19 -20.46
C CYS A 37 6.63 29.83 -19.89
N GLN A 38 6.04 30.70 -19.06
CA GLN A 38 4.73 30.48 -18.45
C GLN A 38 3.63 30.37 -19.49
N ILE A 39 3.67 31.22 -20.52
CA ILE A 39 2.76 31.16 -21.66
C ILE A 39 2.89 29.80 -22.37
N ILE A 40 4.12 29.37 -22.68
CA ILE A 40 4.35 28.07 -23.36
C ILE A 40 3.89 26.90 -22.49
N ILE A 41 4.15 26.93 -21.18
CA ILE A 41 3.75 25.88 -20.23
C ILE A 41 2.22 25.73 -20.17
N TYR A 42 1.49 26.85 -20.23
CA TYR A 42 0.03 26.85 -20.19
C TYR A 42 -0.58 26.46 -21.55
N GLU A 43 -0.14 27.10 -22.63
CA GLU A 43 -0.79 26.96 -23.94
C GLU A 43 -0.47 25.62 -24.62
N TYR A 44 0.75 25.09 -24.48
CA TYR A 44 1.16 23.91 -25.23
C TYR A 44 0.27 22.69 -24.91
N PRO A 45 0.07 22.27 -23.63
CA PRO A 45 -0.78 21.13 -23.29
C PRO A 45 -2.22 21.27 -23.78
N VAL A 46 -2.76 22.49 -23.77
CA VAL A 46 -4.13 22.79 -24.26
C VAL A 46 -4.18 22.67 -25.78
N LYS A 47 -3.24 23.30 -26.50
CA LYS A 47 -3.15 23.27 -27.97
C LYS A 47 -3.03 21.85 -28.53
N VAL A 48 -2.27 20.99 -27.87
CA VAL A 48 -2.13 19.57 -28.27
C VAL A 48 -3.19 18.66 -27.64
N LYS A 49 -4.22 19.22 -26.99
CA LYS A 49 -5.35 18.50 -26.34
C LYS A 49 -4.90 17.47 -25.30
N LEU A 50 -3.79 17.73 -24.62
CA LEU A 50 -3.30 16.90 -23.52
C LEU A 50 -3.92 17.26 -22.18
N LEU A 51 -4.33 18.51 -21.96
CA LEU A 51 -4.99 18.96 -20.72
C LEU A 51 -6.11 19.94 -21.07
N GLN A 52 -7.10 20.04 -20.17
CA GLN A 52 -8.07 21.13 -20.17
C GLN A 52 -7.43 22.42 -19.63
N GLU A 53 -8.07 23.57 -19.87
CA GLU A 53 -7.55 24.89 -19.45
C GLU A 53 -7.30 24.98 -17.94
N GLU A 54 -8.19 24.39 -17.12
CA GLU A 54 -8.06 24.37 -15.67
C GLU A 54 -6.86 23.51 -15.22
N GLU A 55 -6.73 22.30 -15.75
CA GLU A 55 -5.61 21.38 -15.47
C GLU A 55 -4.26 21.96 -15.93
N ALA A 56 -4.26 22.70 -17.04
CA ALA A 56 -3.07 23.40 -17.54
C ALA A 56 -2.65 24.53 -16.58
N GLY A 57 -3.61 25.19 -15.94
CA GLY A 57 -3.37 26.15 -14.86
C GLY A 57 -2.67 25.51 -13.65
N GLU A 58 -3.12 24.32 -13.23
CA GLU A 58 -2.45 23.59 -12.15
C GLU A 58 -1.02 23.16 -12.51
N LEU A 59 -0.83 22.63 -13.73
CA LEU A 59 0.50 22.27 -14.22
C LEU A 59 1.43 23.49 -14.26
N LEU A 60 0.93 24.66 -14.66
CA LEU A 60 1.67 25.91 -14.65
C LEU A 60 2.14 26.29 -13.24
N LEU A 61 1.28 26.16 -12.23
CA LEU A 61 1.64 26.43 -10.83
C LEU A 61 2.74 25.48 -10.33
N ILE A 62 2.68 24.20 -10.72
CA ILE A 62 3.69 23.19 -10.36
C ILE A 62 5.05 23.49 -11.02
N LEU A 63 5.05 23.93 -12.28
CA LEU A 63 6.29 24.12 -13.05
C LEU A 63 6.91 25.52 -12.88
N THR A 64 6.13 26.53 -12.51
CA THR A 64 6.61 27.92 -12.35
C THR A 64 7.84 28.05 -11.44
N PRO A 65 7.92 27.38 -10.27
CA PRO A 65 9.13 27.41 -9.42
C PRO A 65 10.37 26.83 -10.09
N ARG A 66 10.20 25.90 -11.04
CA ARG A 66 11.29 25.17 -11.72
C ARG A 66 11.85 25.91 -12.92
N ILE A 67 11.16 26.93 -13.43
CA ILE A 67 11.60 27.70 -14.60
C ILE A 67 13.01 28.26 -14.40
N LYS A 68 13.34 28.75 -13.19
CA LYS A 68 14.68 29.28 -12.89
C LYS A 68 15.76 28.24 -13.17
N VAL A 69 15.56 27.02 -12.67
CA VAL A 69 16.48 25.90 -12.80
C VAL A 69 16.61 25.50 -14.27
N LEU A 70 15.48 25.36 -14.98
CA LEU A 70 15.47 25.03 -16.41
C LEU A 70 16.24 26.04 -17.25
N VAL A 71 16.11 27.33 -16.93
CA VAL A 71 16.83 28.42 -17.61
C VAL A 71 18.33 28.41 -17.26
N THR A 72 18.71 28.12 -16.02
CA THR A 72 20.13 28.13 -15.62
C THR A 72 20.90 26.89 -16.06
N GLU A 73 20.25 25.72 -16.09
CA GLU A 73 20.87 24.43 -16.39
C GLU A 73 20.81 24.06 -17.88
N PHE A 74 20.04 24.81 -18.69
CA PHE A 74 19.94 24.54 -20.11
C PHE A 74 21.29 24.70 -20.82
N GLU A 75 21.71 23.68 -21.56
CA GLU A 75 22.87 23.73 -22.44
C GLU A 75 22.44 23.64 -23.91
N TYR A 76 22.87 24.61 -24.70
CA TYR A 76 22.59 24.60 -26.13
C TYR A 76 23.47 23.59 -26.86
N ARG A 77 22.88 22.45 -27.24
CA ARG A 77 23.52 21.38 -28.03
C ARG A 77 22.87 21.22 -29.41
N GLY A 78 22.50 22.34 -30.04
CA GLY A 78 21.79 22.36 -31.33
C GLY A 78 20.26 22.24 -31.24
N ILE A 79 19.71 22.09 -30.02
CA ILE A 79 18.26 22.11 -29.77
C ILE A 79 17.90 23.47 -29.16
N ALA A 80 16.90 24.14 -29.74
CA ALA A 80 16.35 25.39 -29.19
C ALA A 80 15.72 25.17 -27.80
N PHE A 81 15.87 26.15 -26.92
CA PHE A 81 15.31 26.14 -25.57
C PHE A 81 13.79 25.89 -25.56
N GLU A 82 13.07 26.45 -26.52
CA GLU A 82 11.63 26.25 -26.71
C GLU A 82 11.29 24.77 -26.91
N ASN A 83 12.07 24.06 -27.73
CA ASN A 83 11.86 22.63 -27.97
C ASN A 83 12.22 21.78 -26.75
N PHE A 84 13.27 22.16 -26.03
CA PHE A 84 13.61 21.55 -24.74
C PHE A 84 12.50 21.75 -23.70
N LEU A 85 11.95 22.96 -23.63
CA LEU A 85 10.84 23.32 -22.74
C LEU A 85 9.57 22.55 -23.11
N ILE A 86 9.20 22.49 -24.39
CA ILE A 86 8.06 21.72 -24.91
C ILE A 86 8.19 20.23 -24.52
N ARG A 87 9.35 19.63 -24.73
CA ARG A 87 9.61 18.23 -24.34
C ARG A 87 9.45 18.03 -22.83
N THR A 88 9.96 18.98 -22.05
CA THR A 88 9.83 18.95 -20.58
C THR A 88 8.36 19.04 -20.17
N ILE A 89 7.60 19.97 -20.73
CA ILE A 89 6.16 20.14 -20.49
C ILE A 89 5.40 18.87 -20.83
N TYR A 90 5.68 18.26 -21.99
CA TYR A 90 5.04 17.01 -22.41
C TYR A 90 5.23 15.89 -21.38
N LEU A 91 6.47 15.66 -20.93
CA LEU A 91 6.76 14.63 -19.91
C LEU A 91 6.10 14.94 -18.56
N GLN A 92 6.10 16.21 -18.14
CA GLN A 92 5.47 16.64 -16.90
C GLN A 92 3.94 16.53 -16.97
N THR A 93 3.35 16.76 -18.15
CA THR A 93 1.92 16.59 -18.41
C THR A 93 1.51 15.12 -18.26
N ILE A 94 2.29 14.19 -18.84
CA ILE A 94 2.06 12.75 -18.68
C ILE A 94 2.13 12.37 -17.20
N TYR A 95 3.18 12.81 -16.50
CA TYR A 95 3.34 12.54 -15.08
C TYR A 95 2.19 13.11 -14.24
N TYR A 96 1.78 14.35 -14.50
CA TYR A 96 0.65 15.01 -13.84
C TYR A 96 -0.64 14.20 -14.04
N LYS A 97 -0.94 13.75 -15.26
CA LYS A 97 -2.11 12.88 -15.53
C LYS A 97 -2.06 11.57 -14.75
N HIS A 98 -0.90 10.93 -14.67
CA HIS A 98 -0.75 9.72 -13.86
C HIS A 98 -0.95 10.00 -12.37
N LYS A 99 -0.43 11.12 -11.87
CA LYS A 99 -0.56 11.54 -10.47
C LYS A 99 -2.00 11.91 -10.12
N SER A 100 -2.68 12.70 -10.95
CA SER A 100 -4.07 13.11 -10.77
C SER A 100 -4.99 11.88 -10.75
N ARG A 101 -4.87 10.99 -11.74
CA ARG A 101 -5.59 9.70 -11.75
C ARG A 101 -5.34 8.87 -10.49
N ARG A 102 -4.12 8.88 -9.94
CA ARG A 102 -3.81 8.17 -8.69
C ARG A 102 -4.43 8.85 -7.47
N GLN A 103 -4.52 10.18 -7.45
CA GLN A 103 -5.15 10.94 -6.38
C GLN A 103 -6.67 10.83 -6.41
N GLU A 104 -7.30 10.90 -7.59
CA GLU A 104 -8.73 10.60 -7.78
C GLU A 104 -9.05 9.18 -7.27
N ARG A 105 -8.23 8.19 -7.64
CA ARG A 105 -8.35 6.81 -7.13
C ARG A 105 -8.21 6.74 -5.60
N LYS A 106 -7.36 7.57 -4.99
CA LYS A 106 -7.19 7.63 -3.54
C LYS A 106 -8.38 8.32 -2.84
N HIS A 107 -9.02 9.30 -3.48
CA HIS A 107 -10.22 9.94 -2.94
C HIS A 107 -11.45 9.02 -3.02
N LEU A 108 -11.61 8.28 -4.12
CA LEU A 108 -12.63 7.22 -4.22
C LEU A 108 -12.46 6.14 -3.14
N TYR A 109 -11.21 5.84 -2.74
CA TYR A 109 -10.90 4.92 -1.63
C TYR A 109 -11.38 5.41 -0.25
N PHE A 110 -11.43 6.72 0.00
CA PHE A 110 -11.94 7.26 1.28
C PHE A 110 -13.46 7.26 1.39
N VAL A 111 -14.18 7.11 0.27
CA VAL A 111 -15.65 7.19 0.20
C VAL A 111 -16.28 5.79 0.12
N CYS A 112 -15.51 4.74 -0.16
CA CYS A 112 -15.95 3.35 0.00
C CYS A 112 -15.83 2.95 1.47
N PRO A 113 -16.94 2.66 2.20
CA PRO A 113 -16.86 2.17 3.57
C PRO A 113 -16.10 0.83 3.58
N GLY A 114 -15.24 0.60 4.58
CA GLY A 114 -14.52 -0.67 4.75
C GLY A 114 -15.44 -1.88 4.70
N ASP A 115 -16.70 -1.71 5.12
CA ASP A 115 -17.74 -2.73 5.14
C ASP A 115 -18.14 -3.23 3.76
N GLU A 116 -17.96 -2.46 2.68
CA GLU A 116 -18.20 -2.96 1.32
C GLU A 116 -17.07 -3.88 0.85
N MET A 117 -15.81 -3.63 1.22
CA MET A 117 -14.71 -4.51 0.82
C MET A 117 -14.83 -5.89 1.46
N ASP A 118 -15.21 -5.95 2.73
CA ASP A 118 -15.45 -7.22 3.42
C ASP A 118 -16.71 -7.91 2.90
N ASN A 119 -17.79 -7.15 2.64
CA ASN A 119 -18.98 -7.70 1.98
C ASN A 119 -18.70 -8.17 0.54
N TYR A 120 -17.81 -7.55 -0.23
CA TYR A 120 -17.43 -8.03 -1.57
C TYR A 120 -16.46 -9.22 -1.54
N MET A 121 -15.60 -9.33 -0.53
CA MET A 121 -14.83 -10.56 -0.28
C MET A 121 -15.76 -11.74 0.09
N LEU A 122 -16.92 -11.45 0.71
CA LEU A 122 -17.95 -12.42 1.08
C LEU A 122 -19.01 -12.64 -0.03
N ALA A 123 -19.29 -11.65 -0.88
CA ALA A 123 -20.34 -11.66 -1.89
C ALA A 123 -19.88 -12.04 -3.30
N GLU A 124 -18.57 -12.15 -3.58
CA GLU A 124 -18.15 -12.98 -4.71
C GLU A 124 -18.55 -14.42 -4.39
N PRO A 125 -19.43 -15.07 -5.19
CA PRO A 125 -19.67 -16.49 -5.04
C PRO A 125 -18.30 -17.13 -5.21
N THR A 126 -17.78 -17.64 -4.09
CA THR A 126 -16.51 -18.35 -3.96
C THR A 126 -16.07 -18.84 -5.32
N PHE A 127 -15.11 -18.14 -5.93
CA PHE A 127 -14.36 -18.71 -7.03
C PHE A 127 -13.96 -20.09 -6.53
N GLN A 128 -14.56 -21.13 -7.09
CA GLN A 128 -14.39 -22.53 -6.72
C GLN A 128 -12.98 -22.98 -7.10
N TYR A 129 -11.96 -22.35 -6.50
CA TYR A 129 -10.72 -23.04 -6.23
C TYR A 129 -11.04 -24.06 -5.17
N MET A 130 -11.38 -25.29 -5.60
CA MET A 130 -11.29 -26.54 -4.85
C MET A 130 -11.06 -26.33 -3.35
N ARG A 131 -12.10 -25.88 -2.63
CA ARG A 131 -12.22 -26.07 -1.19
C ARG A 131 -13.04 -27.33 -1.07
N SER A 132 -12.38 -28.46 -0.83
CA SER A 132 -13.04 -29.68 -0.39
C SER A 132 -13.65 -29.56 1.01
N HIS A 133 -13.54 -28.42 1.69
CA HIS A 133 -14.33 -28.11 2.88
C HIS A 133 -14.77 -26.63 2.90
N PRO A 134 -16.07 -26.33 2.98
CA PRO A 134 -16.56 -24.98 3.22
C PRO A 134 -16.24 -24.61 4.67
N PHE A 135 -15.33 -23.66 4.85
CA PHE A 135 -15.19 -22.94 6.11
C PHE A 135 -16.33 -21.90 6.11
N THR A 136 -17.51 -22.31 6.59
CA THR A 136 -18.59 -21.39 6.95
C THR A 136 -18.16 -20.70 8.24
N GLU A 137 -17.72 -19.44 8.13
CA GLU A 137 -17.59 -18.57 9.29
C GLU A 137 -19.01 -18.23 9.77
N ASP A 138 -19.50 -19.04 10.69
CA ASP A 138 -20.75 -18.82 11.39
C ASP A 138 -20.62 -17.52 12.22
N PRO A 139 -21.53 -16.52 12.09
CA PRO A 139 -21.47 -15.26 12.85
C PRO A 139 -21.54 -15.44 14.37
N SER A 140 -21.87 -16.65 14.84
CA SER A 140 -21.82 -17.10 16.22
C SER A 140 -20.38 -17.29 16.77
N SER A 141 -19.36 -17.27 15.91
CA SER A 141 -17.96 -17.60 16.23
C SER A 141 -17.18 -16.54 17.03
N PHE A 142 -17.80 -15.40 17.36
CA PHE A 142 -17.17 -14.35 18.17
C PHE A 142 -17.35 -14.50 19.68
N ASN A 143 -18.14 -15.47 20.15
CA ASN A 143 -18.30 -15.71 21.58
C ASN A 143 -17.15 -16.58 22.12
N TRP A 144 -16.04 -15.94 22.49
CA TRP A 144 -15.00 -16.57 23.31
C TRP A 144 -15.61 -16.93 24.66
N THR A 145 -15.82 -18.23 24.91
CA THR A 145 -16.47 -18.73 26.13
C THR A 145 -15.54 -19.68 26.87
N MET A 146 -15.57 -19.62 28.20
CA MET A 146 -14.87 -20.57 29.06
C MET A 146 -15.67 -21.86 29.29
N ASP A 147 -16.90 -21.91 28.77
CA ASP A 147 -17.88 -22.94 29.14
C ASP A 147 -17.73 -24.26 28.38
N THR A 148 -17.00 -24.25 27.28
CA THR A 148 -16.75 -25.45 26.47
C THR A 148 -15.94 -26.49 27.24
N ALA A 149 -16.19 -27.78 26.97
CA ALA A 149 -15.45 -28.88 27.59
C ALA A 149 -13.93 -28.76 27.32
N ALA A 150 -13.57 -28.38 26.09
CA ALA A 150 -12.20 -28.11 25.68
C ALA A 150 -11.56 -26.98 26.51
N ALA A 151 -12.23 -25.84 26.67
CA ALA A 151 -11.72 -24.72 27.47
C ALA A 151 -11.52 -25.15 28.93
N LYS A 152 -12.50 -25.84 29.53
CA LYS A 152 -12.34 -26.35 30.91
C LYS A 152 -11.16 -27.30 31.05
N HIS A 153 -10.92 -28.16 30.06
CA HIS A 153 -9.77 -29.07 30.05
C HIS A 153 -8.45 -28.30 29.93
N ILE A 154 -8.34 -27.35 29.01
CA ILE A 154 -7.16 -26.50 28.85
C ILE A 154 -6.90 -25.71 30.14
N LYS A 155 -7.93 -25.12 30.76
CA LYS A 155 -7.81 -24.38 32.03
C LYS A 155 -7.26 -25.28 33.15
N LYS A 156 -7.70 -26.54 33.24
CA LYS A 156 -7.09 -27.52 34.16
C LYS A 156 -5.62 -27.75 33.86
N LEU A 157 -5.24 -27.90 32.58
CA LEU A 157 -3.83 -28.08 32.21
C LEU A 157 -2.97 -26.85 32.53
N LEU A 158 -3.51 -25.65 32.35
CA LEU A 158 -2.84 -24.40 32.69
C LEU A 158 -2.55 -24.29 34.19
N SER A 159 -3.49 -24.70 35.05
CA SER A 159 -3.32 -24.64 36.50
C SER A 159 -2.40 -25.74 37.05
N HIS A 160 -2.47 -26.95 36.48
CA HIS A 160 -1.71 -28.10 36.98
C HIS A 160 -0.28 -28.19 36.42
N TYR A 161 -0.05 -27.72 35.19
CA TYR A 161 1.23 -27.87 34.51
C TYR A 161 1.87 -26.53 34.15
N LYS A 162 2.81 -26.08 34.98
CA LYS A 162 3.58 -24.84 34.75
C LYS A 162 4.31 -24.82 33.39
N ALA A 163 4.76 -25.97 32.91
CA ALA A 163 5.40 -26.09 31.59
C ALA A 163 4.39 -25.85 30.45
N PHE A 164 3.16 -26.35 30.59
CA PHE A 164 2.08 -26.14 29.63
C PHE A 164 1.64 -24.67 29.63
N ASN A 165 1.43 -24.07 30.80
CA ASN A 165 1.10 -22.64 30.92
C ASN A 165 2.14 -21.74 30.23
N ASN A 166 3.42 -21.98 30.49
CA ASN A 166 4.48 -21.21 29.82
C ASN A 166 4.49 -21.36 28.30
N ARG A 167 4.17 -22.56 27.77
CA ARG A 167 4.08 -22.78 26.32
C ARG A 167 2.82 -22.12 25.76
N PHE A 168 1.69 -22.21 26.46
CA PHE A 168 0.46 -21.52 26.06
C PHE A 168 0.65 -20.00 26.01
N LYS A 169 1.36 -19.43 26.98
CA LYS A 169 1.77 -18.01 26.97
C LYS A 169 2.59 -17.65 25.73
N GLN A 170 3.55 -18.49 25.37
CA GLN A 170 4.36 -18.31 24.15
C GLN A 170 3.49 -18.38 22.89
N PHE A 171 2.51 -19.28 22.85
CA PHE A 171 1.58 -19.42 21.74
C PHE A 171 0.64 -18.22 21.59
N VAL A 172 0.15 -17.66 22.69
CA VAL A 172 -0.63 -16.41 22.68
C VAL A 172 0.22 -15.27 22.13
N VAL A 173 1.45 -15.09 22.63
CA VAL A 173 2.35 -14.03 22.14
C VAL A 173 2.71 -14.24 20.67
N LEU A 174 2.90 -15.48 20.21
CA LEU A 174 3.15 -15.80 18.79
C LEU A 174 2.04 -15.30 17.88
N ASN A 175 0.78 -15.41 18.32
CA ASN A 175 -0.40 -15.01 17.56
C ASN A 175 -0.87 -13.59 17.89
N GLY A 176 -0.10 -12.83 18.68
CA GLY A 176 -0.51 -11.53 19.20
C GLY A 176 -0.88 -10.50 18.13
N THR A 177 -0.36 -10.61 16.91
CA THR A 177 -0.73 -9.72 15.78
C THR A 177 -2.15 -9.92 15.27
N HIS A 178 -2.80 -11.03 15.62
CA HIS A 178 -4.14 -11.38 15.16
C HIS A 178 -5.19 -11.23 16.26
N LEU A 179 -4.80 -10.83 17.47
CA LEU A 179 -5.69 -10.72 18.62
C LEU A 179 -6.23 -9.30 18.76
N THR A 180 -7.52 -9.18 19.04
CA THR A 180 -8.15 -7.91 19.43
C THR A 180 -7.87 -7.58 20.90
N ALA A 181 -8.10 -6.33 21.31
CA ALA A 181 -7.93 -5.94 22.71
C ALA A 181 -8.83 -6.76 23.66
N GLU A 182 -10.08 -7.02 23.25
CA GLU A 182 -11.03 -7.85 24.01
C GLU A 182 -10.54 -9.29 24.15
N GLN A 183 -9.98 -9.88 23.08
CA GLN A 183 -9.41 -11.22 23.12
C GLN A 183 -8.16 -11.29 24.01
N ILE A 184 -7.34 -10.22 24.03
CA ILE A 184 -6.18 -10.13 24.91
C ILE A 184 -6.63 -10.09 26.37
N ALA A 185 -7.64 -9.28 26.70
CA ALA A 185 -8.21 -9.20 28.04
C ALA A 185 -8.78 -10.55 28.49
N PHE A 186 -9.58 -11.20 27.64
CA PHE A 186 -10.10 -12.55 27.90
C PHE A 186 -8.98 -13.57 28.14
N LEU A 187 -7.93 -13.57 27.30
CA LEU A 187 -6.80 -14.49 27.45
C LEU A 187 -5.98 -14.21 28.71
N ALA A 188 -5.85 -12.95 29.12
CA ALA A 188 -5.18 -12.58 30.36
C ALA A 188 -5.92 -13.15 31.57
N GLU A 189 -7.25 -12.96 31.62
CA GLU A 189 -8.12 -13.55 32.65
C GLU A 189 -8.06 -15.08 32.62
N TYR A 190 -8.17 -15.67 31.44
CA TYR A 190 -8.12 -17.12 31.25
C TYR A 190 -6.79 -17.75 31.70
N MET A 191 -5.69 -17.02 31.56
CA MET A 191 -4.36 -17.47 31.98
C MET A 191 -3.98 -17.09 33.41
N GLU A 192 -4.80 -16.29 34.10
CA GLU A 192 -4.49 -15.69 35.41
C GLU A 192 -3.20 -14.86 35.38
N ILE A 193 -3.04 -14.05 34.34
CA ILE A 193 -1.92 -13.12 34.16
C ILE A 193 -2.47 -11.70 34.13
N ASP A 194 -1.70 -10.76 34.67
CA ASP A 194 -2.02 -9.34 34.54
C ASP A 194 -2.12 -8.92 33.07
N GLU A 195 -3.22 -8.28 32.69
CA GLU A 195 -3.50 -7.87 31.30
C GLU A 195 -2.38 -6.99 30.75
N LEU A 196 -1.88 -6.07 31.58
CA LEU A 196 -0.82 -5.15 31.21
C LEU A 196 0.53 -5.87 31.05
N GLU A 197 0.79 -6.94 31.79
CA GLU A 197 1.94 -7.82 31.56
C GLU A 197 1.84 -8.54 30.20
N LEU A 198 0.67 -9.11 29.86
CA LEU A 198 0.47 -9.81 28.59
C LEU A 198 0.59 -8.84 27.39
N ALA A 199 -0.04 -7.68 27.49
CA ALA A 199 0.05 -6.63 26.47
C ALA A 199 1.48 -6.14 26.25
N LYS A 200 2.27 -5.98 27.34
CA LYS A 200 3.71 -5.65 27.23
C LYS A 200 4.50 -6.71 26.49
N LEU A 201 4.22 -8.00 26.71
CA LEU A 201 4.90 -9.09 26.01
C LEU A 201 4.56 -9.13 24.52
N ILE A 202 3.28 -8.95 24.17
CA ILE A 202 2.84 -8.85 22.78
C ILE A 202 3.49 -7.64 22.10
N THR A 203 3.50 -6.48 22.78
CA THR A 203 4.14 -5.26 22.26
C THR A 203 5.63 -5.45 22.03
N LYS A 204 6.34 -6.13 22.95
CA LYS A 204 7.76 -6.45 22.78
C LYS A 204 7.99 -7.40 21.60
N ALA A 205 7.13 -8.39 21.40
CA ALA A 205 7.19 -9.29 20.23
C ALA A 205 6.92 -8.55 18.92
N PHE A 206 5.96 -7.62 18.93
CA PHE A 206 5.66 -6.77 17.80
C PHE A 206 6.87 -5.89 17.43
N ASN A 207 7.48 -5.21 18.40
CA ASN A 207 8.65 -4.36 18.15
C ASN A 207 9.83 -5.14 17.57
N LEU A 208 10.07 -6.38 18.01
CA LEU A 208 11.11 -7.25 17.45
C LEU A 208 10.79 -7.76 16.03
N SER A 209 9.52 -7.71 15.62
CA SER A 209 9.04 -8.19 14.32
C SER A 209 8.52 -7.09 13.41
N LEU A 210 8.72 -5.82 13.78
CA LEU A 210 8.12 -4.66 13.11
C LEU A 210 8.42 -4.62 11.60
N GLU A 211 9.66 -4.87 11.20
CA GLU A 211 10.01 -4.93 9.78
C GLU A 211 9.26 -6.01 9.02
N LYS A 212 9.13 -7.22 9.60
CA LYS A 212 8.43 -8.35 8.96
C LYS A 212 6.93 -8.09 8.90
N HIS A 213 6.39 -7.45 9.93
CA HIS A 213 5.01 -7.00 9.97
C HIS A 213 4.74 -5.95 8.87
N ASN A 214 5.56 -4.90 8.78
CA ASN A 214 5.44 -3.86 7.76
C ASN A 214 5.57 -4.43 6.34
N ARG A 215 6.50 -5.38 6.13
CA ARG A 215 6.60 -6.08 4.84
C ARG A 215 5.32 -6.86 4.51
N SER A 216 4.65 -7.43 5.51
CA SER A 216 3.42 -8.21 5.31
C SER A 216 2.23 -7.28 5.01
N LEU A 217 2.11 -6.17 5.75
CA LEU A 217 1.15 -5.10 5.44
C LEU A 217 1.36 -4.56 4.02
N HIS A 218 2.60 -4.29 3.62
CA HIS A 218 2.88 -3.78 2.28
C HIS A 218 2.41 -4.74 1.17
N VAL A 219 2.58 -6.06 1.35
CA VAL A 219 2.08 -7.03 0.37
C VAL A 219 0.55 -7.06 0.36
N GLN A 220 -0.10 -6.92 1.52
CA GLN A 220 -1.56 -6.78 1.58
C GLN A 220 -2.04 -5.51 0.86
N GLU A 221 -1.34 -4.38 1.02
CA GLU A 221 -1.64 -3.13 0.30
C GLU A 221 -1.51 -3.30 -1.22
N VAL A 222 -0.43 -3.95 -1.68
CA VAL A 222 -0.21 -4.24 -3.10
C VAL A 222 -1.29 -5.18 -3.64
N ARG A 223 -1.64 -6.24 -2.90
CA ARG A 223 -2.77 -7.13 -3.22
C ARG A 223 -4.07 -6.33 -3.37
N ASN A 224 -4.40 -5.49 -2.40
CA ASN A 224 -5.61 -4.68 -2.40
C ASN A 224 -5.63 -3.72 -3.60
N THR A 225 -4.48 -3.15 -3.95
CA THR A 225 -4.34 -2.29 -5.13
C THR A 225 -4.69 -3.04 -6.42
N HIS A 226 -4.20 -4.27 -6.61
CA HIS A 226 -4.52 -5.07 -7.79
C HIS A 226 -5.99 -5.51 -7.84
N TYR A 227 -6.58 -5.84 -6.69
CA TYR A 227 -8.01 -6.14 -6.59
C TYR A 227 -8.84 -4.95 -7.05
N ILE A 228 -8.58 -3.77 -6.50
CA ILE A 228 -9.31 -2.54 -6.82
C ILE A 228 -9.16 -2.20 -8.31
N GLU A 229 -7.94 -2.30 -8.84
CA GLU A 229 -7.70 -2.07 -10.27
C GLU A 229 -8.49 -3.06 -11.14
N SER A 230 -8.55 -4.33 -10.75
CA SER A 230 -9.36 -5.34 -11.44
C SER A 230 -10.85 -4.99 -11.43
N GLN A 231 -11.40 -4.60 -10.28
CA GLN A 231 -12.83 -4.26 -10.17
C GLN A 231 -13.18 -3.00 -10.96
N PHE A 232 -12.31 -1.99 -10.92
CA PHE A 232 -12.51 -0.77 -11.71
C PHE A 232 -12.49 -1.07 -13.22
N LEU A 233 -11.51 -1.83 -13.69
CA LEU A 233 -11.40 -2.20 -15.10
C LEU A 233 -12.57 -3.08 -15.56
N LYS A 234 -13.13 -3.89 -14.66
CA LYS A 234 -14.33 -4.67 -14.94
C LYS A 234 -15.56 -3.77 -15.15
N ARG A 235 -15.81 -2.82 -14.25
CA ARG A 235 -16.89 -1.82 -14.40
C ARG A 235 -16.70 -0.96 -15.65
N GLU A 236 -15.47 -0.54 -15.93
CA GLU A 236 -15.13 0.23 -17.13
C GLU A 236 -15.42 -0.58 -18.40
N LEU A 237 -15.13 -1.88 -18.41
CA LEU A 237 -15.44 -2.79 -19.51
C LEU A 237 -16.95 -2.95 -19.71
N GLU A 238 -17.72 -3.20 -18.64
CA GLU A 238 -19.19 -3.29 -18.68
C GLU A 238 -19.82 -2.02 -19.25
N LEU A 239 -19.30 -0.85 -18.86
CA LEU A 239 -19.75 0.43 -19.38
C LEU A 239 -19.45 0.59 -20.88
N PHE A 240 -18.23 0.29 -21.33
CA PHE A 240 -17.89 0.42 -22.75
C PHE A 240 -18.60 -0.60 -23.65
N GLU A 241 -18.93 -1.78 -23.12
CA GLU A 241 -19.78 -2.76 -23.80
C GLU A 241 -21.21 -2.20 -23.99
N SER A 242 -21.73 -1.46 -23.01
CA SER A 242 -23.06 -0.82 -23.12
C SER A 242 -23.13 0.31 -24.15
N PHE A 243 -21.99 0.96 -24.45
CA PHE A 243 -21.89 2.07 -25.42
C PHE A 243 -21.44 1.63 -26.83
N ASP A 244 -21.39 0.34 -27.10
CA ASP A 244 -20.99 -0.24 -28.40
C ASP A 244 -19.62 0.30 -28.89
N THR A 245 -18.68 0.39 -27.95
CA THR A 245 -17.36 0.98 -28.18
C THR A 245 -16.52 0.11 -29.11
N HIS A 246 -15.66 0.74 -29.93
CA HIS A 246 -14.79 0.04 -30.88
C HIS A 246 -14.01 -1.12 -30.25
N HIS A 247 -14.06 -2.29 -30.89
CA HIS A 247 -13.52 -3.58 -30.41
C HIS A 247 -12.06 -3.51 -29.91
N SER A 248 -11.19 -2.75 -30.59
CA SER A 248 -9.78 -2.59 -30.20
C SER A 248 -9.57 -1.89 -28.85
N THR A 249 -10.50 -1.04 -28.43
CA THR A 249 -10.47 -0.37 -27.12
C THR A 249 -10.94 -1.34 -26.04
N LEU A 250 -12.01 -2.09 -26.30
CA LEU A 250 -12.51 -3.14 -25.41
C LEU A 250 -11.46 -4.22 -25.14
N GLU A 251 -10.77 -4.70 -26.18
CA GLU A 251 -9.70 -5.70 -26.01
C GLU A 251 -8.56 -5.19 -25.11
N LYS A 252 -8.18 -3.92 -25.25
CA LYS A 252 -7.11 -3.33 -24.42
C LYS A 252 -7.52 -3.28 -22.95
N ILE A 253 -8.75 -2.89 -22.66
CA ILE A 253 -9.28 -2.84 -21.29
C ILE A 253 -9.42 -4.24 -20.72
N LYS A 254 -9.94 -5.20 -21.50
CA LYS A 254 -10.04 -6.61 -21.13
C LYS A 254 -8.68 -7.21 -20.77
N LYS A 255 -7.66 -6.99 -21.60
CA LYS A 255 -6.27 -7.43 -21.32
C LYS A 255 -5.72 -6.83 -20.03
N ARG A 256 -6.00 -5.56 -19.76
CA ARG A 256 -5.59 -4.90 -18.50
C ARG A 256 -6.33 -5.47 -17.30
N CYS A 257 -7.64 -5.71 -17.42
CA CYS A 257 -8.46 -6.30 -16.37
C CYS A 257 -7.95 -7.68 -15.99
N LEU A 258 -7.74 -8.55 -16.97
CA LEU A 258 -7.20 -9.89 -16.77
C LEU A 258 -5.83 -9.84 -16.09
N ARG A 259 -4.93 -8.97 -16.55
CA ARG A 259 -3.60 -8.80 -15.94
C ARG A 259 -3.70 -8.37 -14.47
N ALA A 260 -4.54 -7.38 -14.14
CA ALA A 260 -4.72 -6.94 -12.76
C ALA A 260 -5.28 -8.06 -11.88
N HIS A 261 -6.25 -8.83 -12.40
CA HIS A 261 -6.81 -9.98 -11.71
C HIS A 261 -5.77 -11.08 -11.46
N THR A 262 -4.95 -11.43 -12.45
CA THR A 262 -3.87 -12.42 -12.28
C THR A 262 -2.87 -11.98 -11.19
N LEU A 263 -2.45 -10.72 -11.22
CA LEU A 263 -1.54 -10.17 -10.20
C LEU A 263 -2.17 -10.18 -8.80
N PHE A 264 -3.47 -9.91 -8.69
CA PHE A 264 -4.20 -10.06 -7.43
C PHE A 264 -4.13 -11.49 -6.90
N LEU A 265 -4.42 -12.49 -7.75
CA LEU A 265 -4.38 -13.91 -7.35
C LEU A 265 -2.98 -14.35 -6.92
N GLU A 266 -1.94 -13.91 -7.61
CA GLU A 266 -0.55 -14.16 -7.23
C GLU A 266 -0.23 -13.58 -5.85
N ARG A 267 -0.65 -12.34 -5.57
CA ARG A 267 -0.44 -11.71 -4.26
C ARG A 267 -1.28 -12.35 -3.16
N CYS A 268 -2.48 -12.83 -3.46
CA CYS A 268 -3.25 -13.64 -2.51
C CYS A 268 -2.50 -14.89 -2.07
N LYS A 269 -1.87 -15.60 -3.01
CA LYS A 269 -1.03 -16.77 -2.70
C LYS A 269 0.18 -16.37 -1.85
N GLU A 270 0.83 -15.25 -2.17
CA GLU A 270 1.96 -14.75 -1.38
C GLU A 270 1.55 -14.41 0.06
N VAL A 271 0.44 -13.70 0.25
CA VAL A 271 -0.05 -13.35 1.60
C VAL A 271 -0.37 -14.59 2.41
N ARG A 272 -1.03 -15.59 1.81
CA ARG A 272 -1.38 -16.85 2.49
C ARG A 272 -0.16 -17.68 2.88
N ASN A 273 0.85 -17.71 2.01
CA ASN A 273 2.06 -18.50 2.24
C ASN A 273 3.10 -17.78 3.11
N ARG A 274 2.85 -16.52 3.50
CA ARG A 274 3.79 -15.79 4.33
C ARG A 274 3.80 -16.32 5.75
N PRO A 275 4.99 -16.50 6.34
CA PRO A 275 5.09 -16.89 7.73
C PRO A 275 4.56 -15.77 8.63
N ASN A 276 4.12 -16.16 9.82
CA ASN A 276 3.72 -15.21 10.87
C ASN A 276 4.84 -14.17 11.11
N PRO A 277 4.53 -12.87 11.18
CA PRO A 277 5.51 -11.82 11.46
C PRO A 277 6.34 -12.09 12.73
N ILE A 278 5.67 -12.58 13.79
CA ILE A 278 6.33 -12.96 15.04
C ILE A 278 6.98 -14.33 14.84
N THR A 279 8.31 -14.37 14.91
CA THR A 279 9.06 -15.62 14.77
C THR A 279 9.36 -16.27 16.12
N HIS A 280 9.62 -17.58 16.10
CA HIS A 280 10.10 -18.30 17.28
C HIS A 280 11.43 -17.74 17.82
N GLU A 281 12.20 -17.06 16.98
CA GLU A 281 13.41 -16.34 17.39
C GLU A 281 13.09 -15.08 18.22
N ALA A 282 12.05 -14.32 17.86
CA ALA A 282 11.58 -13.21 18.68
C ALA A 282 11.09 -13.72 20.05
N LEU A 283 10.37 -14.84 20.06
CA LEU A 283 9.96 -15.50 21.30
C LEU A 283 11.17 -15.96 22.14
N ALA A 284 12.21 -16.51 21.50
CA ALA A 284 13.44 -16.94 22.18
C ALA A 284 14.10 -15.78 22.96
N GLN A 285 14.16 -14.61 22.33
CA GLN A 285 14.69 -13.40 22.95
C GLN A 285 13.82 -12.89 24.10
N ILE A 286 12.49 -12.90 23.94
CA ILE A 286 11.56 -12.40 24.98
C ILE A 286 11.55 -13.29 26.21
N PHE A 287 11.42 -14.61 26.00
CA PHE A 287 11.31 -15.59 27.06
C PHE A 287 12.66 -16.09 27.58
N LYS A 288 13.77 -15.60 27.02
CA LYS A 288 15.15 -16.01 27.36
C LYS A 288 15.33 -17.54 27.31
N LYS A 289 14.82 -18.17 26.25
CA LYS A 289 14.92 -19.61 26.02
C LYS A 289 15.57 -19.89 24.68
N PRO A 290 16.30 -21.01 24.51
CA PRO A 290 16.81 -21.40 23.21
C PRO A 290 15.68 -21.58 22.19
N LYS A 291 15.92 -21.15 20.94
CA LYS A 291 14.95 -21.27 19.84
C LYS A 291 14.44 -22.71 19.67
N GLY A 292 15.34 -23.70 19.71
CA GLY A 292 14.95 -25.12 19.60
C GLY A 292 13.99 -25.60 20.69
N THR A 293 14.07 -25.03 21.90
CA THR A 293 13.12 -25.33 22.99
C THR A 293 11.73 -24.75 22.71
N ILE A 294 11.67 -23.61 22.02
CA ILE A 294 10.40 -23.01 21.60
C ILE A 294 9.81 -23.77 20.41
N ASP A 295 10.62 -24.12 19.42
CA ASP A 295 10.19 -24.90 18.24
C ASP A 295 9.54 -26.24 18.67
N SER A 296 10.25 -27.00 19.51
CA SER A 296 9.76 -28.28 20.06
C SER A 296 8.55 -28.09 20.97
N GLY A 297 8.56 -27.06 21.83
CA GLY A 297 7.45 -26.72 22.71
C GLY A 297 6.18 -26.35 21.97
N MET A 298 6.28 -25.59 20.87
CA MET A 298 5.14 -25.20 20.02
C MET A 298 4.58 -26.39 19.25
N SER A 299 5.44 -27.27 18.74
CA SER A 299 4.98 -28.51 18.07
C SER A 299 4.20 -29.41 19.03
N ALA A 300 4.74 -29.63 20.24
CA ALA A 300 4.07 -30.43 21.27
C ALA A 300 2.75 -29.79 21.74
N LEU A 301 2.72 -28.46 21.92
CA LEU A 301 1.50 -27.75 22.31
C LEU A 301 0.42 -27.85 21.23
N LYS A 302 0.77 -27.65 19.96
CA LYS A 302 -0.19 -27.77 18.85
C LYS A 302 -0.80 -29.16 18.77
N LYS A 303 0.02 -30.20 18.98
CA LYS A 303 -0.47 -31.59 19.03
C LYS A 303 -1.45 -31.80 20.19
N ALA A 304 -1.09 -31.36 21.39
CA ALA A 304 -1.95 -31.47 22.57
C ALA A 304 -3.26 -30.69 22.42
N LEU A 305 -3.22 -29.47 21.88
CA LEU A 305 -4.43 -28.67 21.63
C LEU A 305 -5.32 -29.34 20.59
N LYS A 306 -4.73 -29.93 19.54
CA LYS A 306 -5.49 -30.66 18.53
C LYS A 306 -6.20 -31.88 19.12
N GLU A 307 -5.51 -32.69 19.92
CA GLU A 307 -6.10 -33.84 20.62
C GLU A 307 -7.26 -33.41 21.53
N ILE A 308 -7.12 -32.31 22.28
CA ILE A 308 -8.17 -31.82 23.17
C ILE A 308 -9.41 -31.33 22.39
N VAL A 309 -9.22 -30.68 21.24
CA VAL A 309 -10.31 -30.16 20.41
C VAL A 309 -11.02 -31.30 19.68
N ASP A 310 -10.25 -32.21 19.07
CA ASP A 310 -10.79 -33.36 18.33
C ASP A 310 -11.51 -34.37 19.26
N ASP A 311 -11.12 -34.48 20.54
CA ASP A 311 -11.78 -35.34 21.55
C ASP A 311 -13.05 -34.71 22.18
N SER A 312 -13.35 -33.45 21.85
CA SER A 312 -14.46 -32.68 22.45
C SER A 312 -15.66 -32.45 21.53
N ASP A 313 -15.59 -32.93 20.29
CA ASP A 313 -16.69 -33.08 19.34
C ASP A 313 -17.34 -34.48 19.45
#